data_AF-A8GPR3-F1
#
_entry.id   AF-A8GPR3-F1
#
_cell.length_a   1.000
_cell.length_b   1.000
_cell.length_c   1.000
_cell.angle_alpha   90.00
_cell.angle_beta   90.00
_cell.angle_gamma   90.00
#
_symmetry.space_group_name_H-M   'P 1'
#
loop_
_entity.id
_entity.type
_entity.pdbx_description
1 polymer ?
#
loop_
_entity_poly.entity_id
_entity_poly.type
_entity_poly.pdbx_seq_one_letter_code
_entity_poly.pdbx_strand_id
1 'polypeptide(L)' 'MTLSGFSLNKFIGTVAIGDIVVDFDARTWHNHGNKFRFRNSRLHELYENVKPI' A
#
# COMPACT_ATOMS: atom_id res chain seq x y z
N MET A 1 -4.01 -3.68 15.34
CA MET A 1 -3.01 -4.71 15.00
C MET A 1 -1.63 -4.06 14.93
N THR A 2 -0.58 -4.78 15.29
CA THR A 2 0.82 -4.38 15.05
C THR A 2 1.30 -5.07 13.77
N LEU A 3 1.81 -4.30 12.82
CA LEU A 3 2.27 -4.76 11.51
C LEU A 3 3.79 -4.58 11.40
N SER A 4 4.52 -5.61 10.97
CA SER A 4 5.97 -5.50 10.74
C SER A 4 6.48 -6.45 9.65
N GLY A 5 7.64 -6.11 9.08
CA GLY A 5 8.19 -6.83 7.92
C GLY A 5 7.39 -6.54 6.66
N PHE A 6 7.38 -5.28 6.21
CA PHE A 6 6.78 -4.94 4.91
C PHE A 6 7.43 -5.78 3.81
N SER A 7 6.61 -6.35 2.93
CA SER A 7 7.05 -7.30 1.92
C SER A 7 6.87 -6.75 0.52
N LEU A 8 7.98 -6.52 -0.18
CA LEU A 8 7.96 -6.03 -1.55
C LEU A 8 7.25 -7.00 -2.50
N ASN A 9 7.43 -8.31 -2.30
CA ASN A 9 6.76 -9.33 -3.12
C ASN A 9 5.24 -9.31 -2.92
N LYS A 10 4.76 -9.19 -1.67
CA LYS A 10 3.33 -9.06 -1.39
C LYS A 10 2.77 -7.77 -1.99
N PHE A 11 3.50 -6.66 -1.84
CA PHE A 11 3.14 -5.39 -2.44
C PHE A 11 2.98 -5.50 -3.97
N ILE A 12 3.98 -6.03 -4.68
CA ILE A 12 3.92 -6.23 -6.13
C ILE A 12 2.76 -7.15 -6.51
N GLY A 13 2.54 -8.24 -5.76
CA GLY A 13 1.41 -9.14 -5.95
C GLY A 13 0.05 -8.42 -5.82
N THR A 14 -0.11 -7.57 -4.79
CA THR A 14 -1.33 -6.78 -4.59
C THR A 14 -1.55 -5.70 -5.65
N VAL A 15 -0.47 -5.13 -6.23
CA VAL A 15 -0.57 -4.25 -7.41
C VAL A 15 -1.03 -5.06 -8.62
N ALA A 16 -0.46 -6.24 -8.86
CA ALA A 16 -0.77 -7.08 -10.02
C ALA A 16 -2.23 -7.55 -10.06
N ILE A 17 -2.84 -7.81 -8.90
CA ILE A 17 -4.26 -8.18 -8.80
C ILE A 17 -5.22 -6.97 -8.73
N GLY A 18 -4.70 -5.75 -8.77
CA GLY A 18 -5.49 -4.52 -8.82
C GLY A 18 -6.02 -4.01 -7.48
N ASP A 19 -5.48 -4.50 -6.35
CA ASP A 19 -5.90 -4.06 -5.02
C ASP A 19 -5.17 -2.81 -4.53
N ILE A 20 -3.98 -2.54 -5.08
CA ILE A 20 -3.29 -1.25 -4.96
C ILE A 20 -3.49 -0.45 -6.25
N VAL A 21 -3.91 0.80 -6.10
CA VAL A 21 -3.99 1.76 -7.21
C VAL A 21 -2.92 2.83 -7.08
N VAL A 22 -2.36 3.25 -8.22
CA VAL A 22 -1.40 4.36 -8.30
C VAL A 22 -2.16 5.65 -8.54
N ASP A 23 -2.17 6.52 -7.54
CA ASP A 23 -2.79 7.84 -7.59
C ASP A 23 -1.74 8.88 -7.98
N PHE A 24 -1.89 9.41 -9.19
CA PHE A 24 -1.05 10.47 -9.73
C PHE A 24 -1.55 11.84 -9.26
N ASP A 25 -1.04 12.30 -8.11
CA ASP A 25 -1.38 13.61 -7.54
C ASP A 25 -0.41 14.70 -8.00
N ALA A 26 -0.33 14.87 -9.33
CA ALA A 26 0.47 15.90 -9.97
C ALA A 26 -0.41 17.12 -10.27
N ARG A 27 -0.23 18.20 -9.49
CA ARG A 27 -0.85 19.51 -9.76
C ARG A 27 0.22 20.50 -10.17
N THR A 28 -0.15 21.45 -11.03
CA THR A 28 0.75 22.54 -11.42
C THR A 28 1.20 23.31 -10.17
N TRP A 29 2.52 23.45 -9.98
CA TRP A 29 3.15 24.17 -8.87
C TRP A 29 2.98 23.55 -7.46
N HIS A 30 2.29 22.42 -7.32
CA HIS A 30 2.11 21.73 -6.04
C HIS A 30 1.99 20.22 -6.24
N ASN A 31 3.13 19.53 -6.38
CA ASN A 31 3.18 18.08 -6.50
C ASN A 31 3.26 17.45 -5.10
N HIS A 32 2.25 16.67 -4.72
CA HIS A 32 2.22 15.95 -3.44
C HIS A 32 2.85 14.55 -3.50
N GLY A 33 3.46 14.20 -4.64
CA GLY A 33 3.95 12.86 -4.92
C GLY A 33 2.84 11.89 -5.31
N ASN A 34 3.20 10.94 -6.17
CA ASN A 34 2.35 9.80 -6.49
C ASN A 34 2.13 8.94 -5.25
N LYS A 35 0.90 8.49 -5.03
CA LYS A 35 0.52 7.73 -3.84
C LYS A 35 0.08 6.33 -4.25
N PHE A 36 0.56 5.32 -3.55
CA PHE A 36 -0.05 4.01 -3.59
C PHE A 36 -1.24 4.03 -2.64
N ARG A 37 -2.45 3.92 -3.18
CA ARG A 37 -3.68 3.83 -2.39
C ARG A 37 -4.14 2.39 -2.35
N PHE A 38 -4.71 2.03 -1.21
CA PHE A 38 -5.06 0.66 -0.92
C PHE A 38 -6.21 0.60 0.09
N ARG A 39 -6.99 -0.48 0.07
CA ARG A 39 -8.12 -0.66 1.01
C ARG A 39 -7.60 -0.95 2.41
N ASN A 40 -7.91 -0.09 3.38
CA ASN A 40 -7.43 -0.22 4.76
C ASN A 40 -7.71 -1.61 5.39
N SER A 41 -8.83 -2.24 5.05
CA SER A 41 -9.20 -3.57 5.54
C SER A 41 -8.19 -4.67 5.20
N ARG A 42 -7.41 -4.49 4.14
CA ARG A 42 -6.45 -5.49 3.65
C ARG A 42 -5.01 -5.16 4.03
N LEU A 43 -4.78 -4.13 4.87
CA LEU A 43 -3.43 -3.54 5.04
C LEU A 43 -2.43 -4.57 5.57
N HIS A 44 -2.93 -5.49 6.37
CA HIS A 44 -2.21 -6.64 6.90
C HIS A 44 -1.61 -7.55 5.82
N GLU A 45 -2.17 -7.60 4.62
CA GLU A 45 -1.68 -8.41 3.49
C GLU A 45 -0.34 -7.92 2.93
N LEU A 46 0.09 -6.70 3.26
CA LEU A 46 1.38 -6.14 2.82
C LEU A 46 2.55 -6.50 3.74
N TYR A 47 2.28 -7.14 4.87
CA TYR A 47 3.27 -7.39 5.91
C TYR A 47 3.45 -8.89 6.15
N GLU A 48 4.64 -9.27 6.61
CA GLU A 48 4.95 -10.64 7.00
C GLU A 48 4.41 -10.98 8.38
N ASN A 49 4.38 -10.00 9.29
CA ASN A 49 3.99 -10.21 10.67
C ASN A 49 2.78 -9.35 11.03
N VAL A 50 1.69 -10.00 11.43
CA VAL A 50 0.44 -9.36 11.84
C VAL A 50 0.09 -9.84 13.24
N LYS A 51 0.04 -8.92 14.21
CA LYS A 51 -0.30 -9.25 15.60
C LYS A 51 -1.54 -8.48 16.05
N PRO A 52 -2.45 -9.08 16.84
CA PRO A 52 -3.47 -8.33 17.57
C PRO A 52 -2.82 -7.26 18.46
N ILE A 53 -3.56 -6.18 18.75
CA ILE A 53 -3.17 -5.25 19.83
C ILE A 53 -3.71 -5.82 21.12
#